data_AF-A0A1G6L2F6-F1
#
_entry.id   AF-A0A1G6L2F6-F1
#
_cell.length_a   1.000
_cell.length_b   1.000
_cell.length_c   1.000
_cell.angle_alpha   90.00
_cell.angle_beta   90.00
_cell.angle_gamma   90.00
#
_symmetry.space_group_name_H-M   'P 1'
#
loop_
_entity.id
_entity.type
_entity.pdbx_description
1 polymer ?
#
loop_
_entity_poly.entity_id
_entity_poly.type
_entity_poly.pdbx_seq_one_letter_code
_entity_poly.pdbx_strand_id
1 'polypeptide(L)'
;MMKRSMATVVFLVLLIVGLTACIGDTEQDQQLEQNNETGELPEEVDEEMISSDELLDEDERVATVNGETIDGADYNAVYYELKSTRSSETFDGQALEAFQREVVDEVIRRRLLIQDAEERGIRVTEGEIENAYLDTRAQFETEDEFYQILDSLPYSSEHFREILAYSLIRQYYIEQEFSDIEITEQDVELFYELLEEQMDEAPPFNEIEGQLERELLENEIDRVINERLDRLEEEADITIYID
;
A
#
# COMPACT_ATOMS: atom_id res chain seq x y z
N MET A 1 -18.06 -0.99 42.63
CA MET A 1 -17.67 -2.28 42.00
C MET A 1 -18.41 -2.36 40.68
N MET A 2 -17.82 -2.45 39.49
CA MET A 2 -16.44 -2.57 39.03
C MET A 2 -16.35 -1.87 37.66
N LYS A 3 -15.18 -1.29 37.41
CA LYS A 3 -14.75 -0.66 36.15
C LYS A 3 -14.90 -1.62 34.97
N ARG A 4 -15.29 -1.11 33.80
CA ARG A 4 -14.99 -1.72 32.51
C ARG A 4 -14.08 -0.78 31.73
N SER A 5 -13.02 -1.39 31.21
CA SER A 5 -11.78 -0.81 30.74
C SER A 5 -11.93 -0.12 29.39
N MET A 6 -11.24 1.02 29.32
CA MET A 6 -10.97 1.89 28.19
C MET A 6 -10.14 1.12 27.15
N ALA A 7 -10.57 1.12 25.88
CA ALA A 7 -9.76 0.67 24.76
C ALA A 7 -8.94 1.88 24.28
N THR A 8 -7.62 1.77 24.37
CA THR A 8 -6.67 2.81 23.98
C THR A 8 -6.51 2.78 22.47
N VAL A 9 -7.14 3.70 21.76
CA VAL A 9 -6.82 3.98 20.35
C VAL A 9 -5.53 4.80 20.35
N VAL A 10 -4.42 4.19 19.96
CA VAL A 10 -3.14 4.88 19.78
C VAL A 10 -3.16 5.52 18.41
N PHE A 11 -3.55 6.79 18.36
CA PHE A 11 -3.44 7.64 17.18
C PHE A 11 -1.97 8.07 17.06
N LEU A 12 -1.24 7.49 16.12
CA LEU A 12 0.18 7.79 15.90
C LEU A 12 0.31 9.13 15.18
N VAL A 13 0.33 10.22 15.94
CA VAL A 13 0.69 11.57 15.46
C VAL A 13 2.21 11.59 15.18
N LEU A 14 2.59 11.44 13.91
CA LEU A 14 3.96 11.65 13.44
C LEU A 14 4.24 13.16 13.35
N LEU A 15 4.58 13.74 14.50
CA LEU A 15 5.00 15.12 14.66
C LEU A 15 6.47 15.24 14.18
N ILE A 16 6.67 15.57 12.91
CA ILE A 16 7.99 15.90 12.36
C ILE A 16 8.43 17.23 13.00
N VAL A 17 9.23 17.14 14.07
CA VAL A 17 9.94 18.29 14.63
C VAL A 17 11.09 18.63 13.69
N GLY A 18 10.90 19.73 12.96
CA GLY A 18 11.90 20.32 12.07
C GLY A 18 13.21 20.64 12.80
N LEU A 19 14.30 20.17 12.21
CA LEU A 19 15.66 20.57 12.55
C LEU A 19 15.92 21.99 12.07
N THR A 20 15.93 22.96 12.99
CA THR A 20 16.64 24.22 12.78
C THR A 20 17.44 24.65 14.01
N ALA A 21 18.75 24.44 13.87
CA ALA A 21 19.84 25.37 14.13
C ALA A 21 20.15 25.88 15.56
N CYS A 22 21.43 25.66 15.90
CA CYS A 22 22.33 26.45 16.74
C CYS A 22 22.18 26.39 18.26
N ILE A 23 23.24 25.89 18.92
CA ILE A 23 23.83 26.30 20.22
C ILE A 23 25.20 25.57 20.23
N GLY A 24 26.39 26.19 20.34
CA GLY A 24 26.75 27.36 21.13
C GLY A 24 27.25 26.87 22.50
N ASP A 25 28.57 26.77 22.67
CA ASP A 25 29.28 26.39 23.92
C ASP A 25 28.54 26.75 25.21
N THR A 26 28.38 25.78 26.12
CA THR A 26 28.76 25.88 27.55
C THR A 26 28.66 24.50 28.21
N GLU A 27 29.78 24.05 28.75
CA GLU A 27 29.93 22.87 29.60
C GLU A 27 29.12 22.98 30.90
N GLN A 28 28.38 21.93 31.26
CA GLN A 28 28.40 21.47 32.65
C GLN A 28 28.10 19.96 32.76
N ASP A 29 29.16 19.29 33.21
CA ASP A 29 29.34 17.88 33.47
C ASP A 29 28.54 17.43 34.71
N GLN A 30 27.68 16.42 34.56
CA GLN A 30 27.34 15.50 35.66
C GLN A 30 27.28 14.07 35.13
N GLN A 31 28.39 13.38 35.36
CA GLN A 31 28.60 11.95 35.15
C GLN A 31 27.64 11.10 35.99
N LEU A 32 27.00 10.12 35.37
CA LEU A 32 26.59 8.88 36.03
C LEU A 32 26.89 7.69 35.10
N GLU A 33 27.94 6.97 35.50
CA GLU A 33 28.15 5.52 35.44
C GLU A 33 28.10 4.80 34.09
N GLN A 34 29.29 4.33 33.68
CA GLN A 34 29.49 3.27 32.71
C GLN A 34 28.76 1.99 33.14
N ASN A 35 27.68 1.65 32.44
CA ASN A 35 27.32 0.26 32.24
C ASN A 35 27.67 -0.10 30.80
N ASN A 36 28.68 -0.94 30.69
CA ASN A 36 29.08 -1.61 29.46
C ASN A 36 28.08 -2.74 29.22
N GLU A 37 26.89 -2.40 28.75
CA GLU A 37 25.99 -3.32 28.09
C GLU A 37 26.12 -3.04 26.60
N THR A 38 26.91 -3.88 25.94
CA THR A 38 26.70 -4.20 24.52
C THR A 38 25.20 -4.38 24.35
N GLY A 39 24.54 -3.39 23.74
CA GLY A 39 23.14 -3.51 23.37
C GLY A 39 23.06 -4.68 22.42
N GLU A 40 22.69 -5.83 22.96
CA GLU A 40 22.22 -6.97 22.19
C GLU A 40 21.15 -6.38 21.26
N LEU A 41 21.42 -6.47 19.95
CA LEU A 41 20.37 -6.50 18.95
C LEU A 41 19.31 -7.46 19.51
N PRO A 42 18.02 -7.11 19.48
CA PRO A 42 16.99 -8.07 19.82
C PRO A 42 17.24 -9.34 19.01
N GLU A 43 17.76 -10.38 19.66
CA GLU A 43 17.66 -11.74 19.18
C GLU A 43 16.16 -12.05 19.20
N GLU A 44 15.67 -12.56 18.06
CA GLU A 44 14.29 -13.00 17.81
C GLU A 44 13.34 -11.91 17.26
N VAL A 45 13.54 -11.56 15.98
CA VAL A 45 12.41 -11.41 15.06
C VAL A 45 12.16 -12.82 14.51
N ASP A 46 11.33 -13.59 15.20
CA ASP A 46 10.96 -14.93 14.72
C ASP A 46 9.83 -14.80 13.70
N GLU A 47 9.97 -15.59 12.64
CA GLU A 47 9.01 -15.95 11.60
C GLU A 47 8.77 -14.95 10.45
N GLU A 48 9.09 -15.41 9.23
CA GLU A 48 8.70 -14.79 7.97
C GLU A 48 7.25 -14.31 8.06
N MET A 49 7.00 -13.01 7.80
CA MET A 49 5.65 -12.42 7.81
C MET A 49 4.69 -13.16 6.86
N ILE A 50 5.23 -13.95 5.94
CA ILE A 50 4.54 -14.79 4.98
C ILE A 50 5.19 -16.17 5.01
N SER A 51 4.41 -17.20 5.30
CA SER A 51 4.88 -18.58 5.19
C SER A 51 4.97 -18.98 3.72
N SER A 52 6.04 -19.68 3.35
CA SER A 52 6.16 -20.26 2.00
C SER A 52 4.97 -21.14 1.58
N ASP A 53 4.25 -21.75 2.53
CA ASP A 53 3.05 -22.55 2.26
C ASP A 53 1.83 -21.71 1.82
N GLU A 54 1.89 -20.38 1.96
CA GLU A 54 0.83 -19.44 1.55
C GLU A 54 1.02 -18.88 0.14
N LEU A 55 2.20 -19.10 -0.45
CA LEU A 55 2.58 -18.66 -1.79
C LEU A 55 2.42 -19.80 -2.80
N LEU A 56 2.25 -19.42 -4.07
CA LEU A 56 2.13 -20.35 -5.19
C LEU A 56 3.46 -20.52 -5.92
N ASP A 57 3.61 -21.61 -6.67
CA ASP A 57 4.72 -21.73 -7.63
C ASP A 57 4.59 -20.60 -8.68
N GLU A 58 5.70 -19.95 -9.07
CA GLU A 58 5.66 -18.76 -9.94
C GLU A 58 4.89 -18.98 -11.26
N ASP A 59 5.01 -20.18 -11.86
CA ASP A 59 4.34 -20.55 -13.11
C ASP A 59 2.99 -21.26 -12.91
N GLU A 60 2.53 -21.38 -11.66
CA GLU A 60 1.21 -21.93 -11.36
C GLU A 60 0.13 -21.06 -11.99
N ARG A 61 -0.81 -21.69 -12.70
CA ARG A 61 -1.89 -20.95 -13.35
C ARG A 61 -2.96 -20.60 -12.32
N VAL A 62 -3.17 -19.31 -12.09
CA VAL A 62 -4.13 -18.79 -11.11
C VAL A 62 -5.48 -18.50 -11.75
N ALA A 63 -5.48 -17.71 -12.83
CA ALA A 63 -6.69 -17.34 -13.55
C ALA A 63 -6.40 -17.02 -15.03
N THR A 64 -7.47 -16.89 -15.82
CA THR A 64 -7.42 -16.22 -17.12
C THR A 64 -8.48 -15.14 -17.18
N VAL A 65 -8.11 -13.97 -17.70
CA VAL A 65 -8.99 -12.80 -17.88
C VAL A 65 -8.92 -12.37 -19.34
N ASN A 66 -10.03 -12.50 -20.07
CA ASN A 66 -10.11 -12.17 -21.51
C ASN A 66 -9.06 -12.89 -22.37
N GLY A 67 -8.69 -14.11 -21.97
CA GLY A 67 -7.70 -14.94 -22.66
C GLY A 67 -6.24 -14.71 -22.24
N GLU A 68 -5.97 -13.75 -21.36
CA GLU A 68 -4.65 -13.54 -20.78
C GLU A 68 -4.50 -14.33 -19.48
N THR A 69 -3.36 -14.98 -19.29
CA THR A 69 -3.08 -15.75 -18.08
C THR A 69 -2.57 -14.85 -16.96
N ILE A 70 -3.03 -15.16 -15.74
CA ILE A 70 -2.50 -14.70 -14.46
C ILE A 70 -1.81 -15.90 -13.82
N ASP A 71 -0.55 -15.73 -13.41
CA ASP A 71 0.27 -16.79 -12.84
C ASP A 71 0.51 -16.61 -11.32
N GLY A 72 1.29 -17.53 -10.73
CA GLY A 72 1.56 -17.52 -9.30
C GLY A 72 2.46 -16.36 -8.89
N ALA A 73 3.31 -15.83 -9.77
CA ALA A 73 4.10 -14.64 -9.49
C ALA A 73 3.21 -13.40 -9.31
N ASP A 74 2.23 -13.20 -10.21
CA ASP A 74 1.20 -12.16 -10.09
C ASP A 74 0.47 -12.26 -8.73
N TYR A 75 0.04 -13.49 -8.37
CA TYR A 75 -0.63 -13.75 -7.10
C TYR A 75 0.27 -13.45 -5.90
N ASN A 76 1.51 -13.94 -5.89
CA ASN A 76 2.45 -13.79 -4.78
C ASN A 76 2.78 -12.32 -4.50
N ALA A 77 2.88 -11.50 -5.54
CA ALA A 77 3.11 -10.07 -5.39
C ALA A 77 1.94 -9.36 -4.71
N VAL A 78 0.72 -9.63 -5.16
CA VAL A 78 -0.50 -9.05 -4.55
C VAL A 78 -0.69 -9.58 -3.12
N TYR A 79 -0.46 -10.87 -2.91
CA TYR A 79 -0.53 -11.50 -1.59
C TYR A 79 0.42 -10.79 -0.62
N TYR A 80 1.67 -10.59 -1.03
CA TYR A 80 2.68 -9.91 -0.22
C TYR A 80 2.28 -8.47 0.11
N GLU A 81 1.82 -7.72 -0.88
CA GLU A 81 1.38 -6.33 -0.70
C GLU A 81 0.22 -6.24 0.30
N LEU A 82 -0.85 -6.99 0.09
CA LEU A 82 -2.02 -6.97 0.96
C LEU A 82 -1.67 -7.40 2.39
N LYS A 83 -0.88 -8.48 2.54
CA LYS A 83 -0.50 -8.99 3.87
C LYS A 83 0.45 -8.05 4.60
N SER A 84 1.36 -7.37 3.90
CA SER A 84 2.27 -6.38 4.49
C SER A 84 1.53 -5.18 5.08
N THR A 85 0.49 -4.69 4.38
CA THR A 85 -0.35 -3.60 4.91
C THR A 85 -1.20 -4.03 6.11
N ARG A 86 -1.50 -5.32 6.23
CA ARG A 86 -2.30 -5.92 7.31
C ARG A 86 -1.47 -6.79 8.25
N SER A 87 -0.18 -6.45 8.43
CA SER A 87 0.76 -7.24 9.23
C SER A 87 0.38 -7.47 10.70
N SER A 88 -0.58 -6.70 11.23
CA SER A 88 -1.14 -6.89 12.58
C SER A 88 -2.30 -7.89 12.64
N GLU A 89 -2.81 -8.34 11.49
CA GLU A 89 -3.91 -9.30 11.38
C GLU A 89 -3.37 -10.72 11.30
N THR A 90 -4.11 -11.67 11.89
CA THR A 90 -3.81 -13.11 11.78
C THR A 90 -4.86 -13.76 10.91
N PHE A 91 -4.43 -14.36 9.81
CA PHE A 91 -5.29 -15.11 8.90
C PHE A 91 -5.10 -16.61 9.15
N ASP A 92 -6.12 -17.29 9.68
CA ASP A 92 -6.11 -18.74 9.86
C ASP A 92 -7.42 -19.40 9.39
N GLY A 93 -7.33 -20.68 9.00
CA GLY A 93 -8.49 -21.47 8.55
C GLY A 93 -9.34 -20.74 7.51
N GLN A 94 -10.62 -20.51 7.83
CA GLN A 94 -11.56 -19.82 6.93
C GLN A 94 -11.20 -18.35 6.65
N ALA A 95 -10.52 -17.68 7.58
CA ALA A 95 -10.07 -16.31 7.36
C ALA A 95 -8.93 -16.26 6.34
N LEU A 96 -8.03 -17.25 6.37
CA LEU A 96 -6.99 -17.41 5.35
C LEU A 96 -7.61 -17.69 3.97
N GLU A 97 -8.55 -18.64 3.87
CA GLU A 97 -9.23 -18.92 2.60
C GLU A 97 -9.98 -17.69 2.05
N ALA A 98 -10.58 -16.87 2.92
CA ALA A 98 -11.22 -15.63 2.51
C ALA A 98 -10.21 -14.59 2.01
N PHE A 99 -9.07 -14.48 2.68
CA PHE A 99 -7.98 -13.60 2.26
C PHE A 99 -7.37 -14.04 0.92
N GLN A 100 -7.15 -15.34 0.71
CA GLN A 100 -6.65 -15.87 -0.56
C GLN A 100 -7.61 -15.56 -1.72
N ARG A 101 -8.94 -15.66 -1.50
CA ARG A 101 -9.93 -15.22 -2.50
C ARG A 101 -9.85 -13.73 -2.77
N GLU A 102 -9.69 -12.90 -1.74
CA GLU A 102 -9.49 -11.45 -1.91
C GLU A 102 -8.24 -11.15 -2.76
N VAL A 103 -7.15 -11.89 -2.55
CA VAL A 103 -5.94 -11.77 -3.37
C VAL A 103 -6.24 -12.11 -4.83
N VAL A 104 -6.94 -13.22 -5.10
CA VAL A 104 -7.33 -13.59 -6.48
C VAL A 104 -8.18 -12.50 -7.14
N ASP A 105 -9.17 -11.98 -6.42
CA ASP A 105 -10.06 -10.92 -6.90
C ASP A 105 -9.25 -9.65 -7.22
N GLU A 106 -8.30 -9.27 -6.36
CA GLU A 106 -7.43 -8.12 -6.58
C GLU A 106 -6.51 -8.32 -7.80
N VAL A 107 -5.90 -9.49 -7.97
CA VAL A 107 -5.05 -9.77 -9.15
C VAL A 107 -5.87 -9.68 -10.45
N ILE A 108 -7.09 -10.20 -10.45
CA ILE A 108 -8.03 -10.09 -11.58
C ILE A 108 -8.37 -8.62 -11.86
N ARG A 109 -8.68 -7.83 -10.83
CA ARG A 109 -8.98 -6.39 -10.95
C ARG A 109 -7.81 -5.61 -11.51
N ARG A 110 -6.58 -5.89 -11.07
CA ARG A 110 -5.36 -5.29 -11.65
C ARG A 110 -5.26 -5.59 -13.14
N ARG A 111 -5.52 -6.85 -13.54
CA ARG A 111 -5.48 -7.24 -14.95
C ARG A 111 -6.55 -6.53 -15.78
N LEU A 112 -7.77 -6.42 -15.26
CA LEU A 112 -8.86 -5.68 -15.91
C LEU A 112 -8.52 -4.19 -16.08
N LEU A 113 -7.91 -3.56 -15.07
CA LEU A 113 -7.48 -2.16 -15.16
C LEU A 113 -6.44 -1.97 -16.26
N ILE A 114 -5.45 -2.87 -16.33
CA ILE A 114 -4.40 -2.83 -17.38
C ILE A 114 -5.04 -2.94 -18.77
N GLN A 115 -5.94 -3.91 -18.97
CA GLN A 115 -6.63 -4.10 -20.25
C GLN A 115 -7.47 -2.87 -20.63
N ASP A 116 -8.23 -2.29 -19.69
CA ASP A 116 -9.01 -1.08 -19.94
C ASP A 116 -8.12 0.13 -20.26
N ALA A 117 -7.00 0.28 -19.56
CA ALA A 117 -6.01 1.31 -19.83
C ALA A 117 -5.44 1.17 -21.25
N GLU A 118 -5.09 -0.04 -21.67
CA GLU A 118 -4.57 -0.31 -23.01
C GLU A 118 -5.58 0.01 -24.12
N GLU A 119 -6.85 -0.34 -23.93
CA GLU A 119 -7.95 -0.01 -24.86
C GLU A 119 -8.12 1.51 -25.03
N ARG A 120 -7.85 2.26 -23.96
CA ARG A 120 -7.88 3.73 -23.93
C ARG A 120 -6.60 4.39 -24.41
N GLY A 121 -5.61 3.59 -24.81
CA GLY A 121 -4.33 4.08 -25.32
C GLY A 121 -3.36 4.54 -24.24
N ILE A 122 -3.64 4.25 -22.97
CA ILE A 122 -2.71 4.49 -21.86
C ILE A 122 -1.70 3.36 -21.86
N ARG A 123 -0.41 3.69 -22.02
CA ARG A 123 0.68 2.72 -22.09
C ARG A 123 1.91 3.30 -21.44
N VAL A 124 2.70 2.43 -20.81
CA VAL A 124 3.98 2.78 -20.22
C VAL A 124 5.09 2.19 -21.07
N THR A 125 6.14 2.97 -21.29
CA THR A 125 7.33 2.56 -22.06
C THR A 125 8.38 1.90 -21.15
N GLU A 126 9.23 1.06 -21.74
CA GLU A 126 10.38 0.48 -21.02
C GLU A 126 11.28 1.55 -20.36
N GLY A 127 11.40 2.73 -20.98
CA GLY A 127 12.18 3.84 -20.43
C GLY A 127 11.54 4.45 -19.19
N GLU A 128 10.21 4.53 -19.11
CA GLU A 128 9.49 5.00 -17.91
C GLU A 128 9.60 3.98 -16.79
N ILE A 129 9.50 2.69 -17.09
CA ILE A 129 9.71 1.60 -16.12
C ILE A 129 11.15 1.63 -15.58
N GLU A 130 12.14 1.83 -16.44
CA GLU A 130 13.54 1.94 -16.01
C GLU A 130 13.78 3.16 -15.13
N ASN A 131 13.18 4.31 -15.46
CA ASN A 131 13.28 5.49 -14.62
C ASN A 131 12.65 5.24 -13.25
N ALA A 132 11.44 4.66 -13.20
CA ALA A 132 10.78 4.31 -11.94
C ALA A 132 11.64 3.35 -11.11
N TYR A 133 12.25 2.34 -11.75
CA TYR A 133 13.15 1.41 -11.08
C TYR A 133 14.38 2.12 -10.48
N LEU A 134 15.02 3.01 -11.25
CA LEU A 134 16.18 3.77 -10.78
C LEU A 134 15.81 4.75 -9.67
N ASP A 135 14.63 5.35 -9.73
CA ASP A 135 14.08 6.24 -8.71
C ASP A 135 13.77 5.47 -7.43
N THR A 136 13.19 4.27 -7.50
CA THR A 136 13.00 3.40 -6.33
C THR A 136 14.33 2.98 -5.73
N ARG A 137 15.31 2.54 -6.53
CA ARG A 137 16.66 2.22 -6.05
C ARG A 137 17.32 3.42 -5.37
N ALA A 138 17.11 4.63 -5.86
CA ALA A 138 17.69 5.85 -5.29
C ALA A 138 17.15 6.20 -3.89
N GLN A 139 16.08 5.54 -3.42
CA GLN A 139 15.57 5.69 -2.06
C GLN A 139 16.42 4.95 -1.02
N PHE A 140 17.29 4.03 -1.45
CA PHE A 140 18.18 3.25 -0.60
C PHE A 140 19.56 3.91 -0.50
N GLU A 141 20.25 3.73 0.63
CA GLU A 141 21.57 4.32 0.83
C GLU A 141 22.61 3.66 -0.09
N THR A 142 22.44 2.37 -0.37
CA THR A 142 23.35 1.58 -1.20
C THR A 142 22.60 0.66 -2.17
N GLU A 143 23.27 0.32 -3.26
CA GLU A 143 22.76 -0.64 -4.24
C GLU A 143 22.64 -2.06 -3.65
N ASP A 144 23.57 -2.45 -2.77
CA ASP A 144 23.52 -3.74 -2.08
C ASP A 144 22.30 -3.87 -1.16
N GLU A 145 21.92 -2.79 -0.48
CA GLU A 145 20.71 -2.75 0.36
C GLU A 145 19.44 -2.94 -0.48
N PHE A 146 19.34 -2.22 -1.61
CA PHE A 146 18.22 -2.37 -2.53
C PHE A 146 18.07 -3.81 -3.03
N TYR A 147 19.17 -4.44 -3.50
CA TYR A 147 19.09 -5.83 -3.96
C TYR A 147 18.81 -6.82 -2.85
N GLN A 148 19.30 -6.60 -1.62
CA GLN A 148 18.95 -7.45 -0.47
C GLN A 148 17.45 -7.41 -0.17
N ILE A 149 16.82 -6.23 -0.24
CA ILE A 149 15.38 -6.12 -0.09
C ILE A 149 14.67 -6.77 -1.27
N LEU A 150 15.09 -6.50 -2.51
CA LEU A 150 14.47 -7.09 -3.70
C LEU A 150 14.53 -8.63 -3.69
N ASP A 151 15.66 -9.21 -3.29
CA ASP A 151 15.86 -10.66 -3.16
C ASP A 151 15.06 -11.28 -2.00
N SER A 152 14.60 -10.46 -1.05
CA SER A 152 13.74 -10.91 0.06
C SER A 152 12.25 -10.93 -0.28
N LEU A 153 11.86 -10.37 -1.44
CA LEU A 153 10.48 -10.35 -1.90
C LEU A 153 10.11 -11.69 -2.57
N PRO A 154 8.84 -12.10 -2.53
CA PRO A 154 8.40 -13.40 -3.06
C PRO A 154 8.22 -13.41 -4.59
N TYR A 155 8.91 -12.51 -5.30
CA TYR A 155 8.80 -12.37 -6.75
C TYR A 155 10.12 -11.87 -7.35
N SER A 156 10.32 -12.16 -8.63
CA SER A 156 11.55 -11.84 -9.35
C SER A 156 11.73 -10.33 -9.60
N SER A 157 12.96 -9.93 -9.95
CA SER A 157 13.26 -8.56 -10.41
C SER A 157 12.50 -8.18 -11.68
N GLU A 158 12.17 -9.14 -12.54
CA GLU A 158 11.33 -8.92 -13.72
C GLU A 158 9.91 -8.56 -13.29
N HIS A 159 9.34 -9.31 -12.35
CA HIS A 159 8.01 -9.04 -11.83
C HIS A 159 7.93 -7.72 -11.04
N PHE A 160 9.00 -7.35 -10.34
CA PHE A 160 9.09 -6.03 -9.71
C PHE A 160 8.95 -4.89 -10.73
N ARG A 161 9.46 -5.05 -11.96
CA ARG A 161 9.27 -4.07 -13.03
C ARG A 161 7.83 -4.04 -13.54
N GLU A 162 7.14 -5.17 -13.54
CA GLU A 162 5.70 -5.23 -13.86
C GLU A 162 4.85 -4.52 -12.81
N ILE A 163 5.21 -4.63 -11.53
CA ILE A 163 4.59 -3.86 -10.43
C ILE A 163 4.77 -2.35 -10.67
N LEU A 164 5.99 -1.92 -11.03
CA LEU A 164 6.25 -0.52 -11.36
C LEU A 164 5.47 -0.06 -12.60
N ALA A 165 5.38 -0.92 -13.63
CA ALA A 165 4.58 -0.64 -14.81
C ALA A 165 3.10 -0.48 -14.46
N TYR A 166 2.54 -1.36 -13.63
CA TYR A 166 1.16 -1.28 -13.14
C TYR A 166 0.92 0.02 -12.36
N SER A 167 1.84 0.40 -11.46
CA SER A 167 1.76 1.65 -10.70
C SER A 167 1.68 2.88 -11.63
N LEU A 168 2.54 2.93 -12.65
CA LEU A 168 2.54 3.99 -13.66
C LEU A 168 1.26 3.97 -14.52
N ILE A 169 0.78 2.80 -14.93
CA ILE A 169 -0.49 2.66 -15.66
C ILE A 169 -1.64 3.21 -14.81
N ARG A 170 -1.73 2.83 -13.53
CA ARG A 170 -2.77 3.32 -12.62
C ARG A 170 -2.70 4.84 -12.46
N GLN A 171 -1.50 5.40 -12.31
CA GLN A 171 -1.31 6.85 -12.25
C GLN A 171 -1.82 7.53 -13.53
N TYR A 172 -1.37 7.09 -14.71
CA TYR A 172 -1.80 7.67 -15.99
C TYR A 172 -3.28 7.48 -16.25
N TYR A 173 -3.85 6.35 -15.80
CA TYR A 173 -5.27 6.09 -15.89
C TYR A 173 -6.07 7.10 -15.07
N ILE A 174 -5.66 7.37 -13.83
CA ILE A 174 -6.29 8.39 -12.99
C ILE A 174 -6.15 9.78 -13.62
N GLU A 175 -4.94 10.15 -14.05
CA GLU A 175 -4.68 11.45 -14.67
C GLU A 175 -5.47 11.68 -15.96
N GLN A 176 -5.70 10.64 -16.76
CA GLN A 176 -6.41 10.76 -18.03
C GLN A 176 -7.93 10.68 -17.87
N GLU A 177 -8.43 9.76 -17.05
CA GLU A 177 -9.87 9.46 -17.00
C GLU A 177 -10.61 10.23 -15.90
N PHE A 178 -9.88 10.74 -14.90
CA PHE A 178 -10.46 11.32 -13.69
C PHE A 178 -9.90 12.71 -13.35
N SER A 179 -9.21 13.38 -14.28
CA SER A 179 -8.71 14.76 -14.08
C SER A 179 -9.80 15.79 -13.80
N ASP A 180 -11.03 15.49 -14.23
CA ASP A 180 -12.17 16.40 -14.14
C ASP A 180 -12.98 16.20 -12.84
N ILE A 181 -12.54 15.30 -11.94
CA ILE A 181 -13.15 15.14 -10.62
C ILE A 181 -12.76 16.33 -9.75
N GLU A 182 -13.75 17.11 -9.33
CA GLU A 182 -13.58 18.26 -8.44
C GLU A 182 -14.33 18.03 -7.12
N ILE A 183 -13.65 18.25 -6.00
CA ILE A 183 -14.27 18.27 -4.68
C ILE A 183 -14.77 19.68 -4.39
N THR A 184 -16.06 19.82 -4.04
CA THR A 184 -16.61 21.13 -3.75
C THR A 184 -16.34 21.54 -2.31
N GLU A 185 -16.25 22.85 -2.04
CA GLU A 185 -16.14 23.39 -0.66
C GLU A 185 -17.24 22.82 0.25
N GLN A 186 -18.45 22.63 -0.29
CA GLN A 186 -19.56 22.05 0.44
C GLN A 186 -19.33 20.60 0.86
N ASP A 187 -18.70 19.78 0.01
CA ASP A 187 -18.39 18.39 0.34
C ASP A 187 -17.36 18.32 1.48
N VAL A 188 -16.37 19.22 1.46
CA VAL A 188 -15.35 19.35 2.52
C VAL A 188 -15.98 19.80 3.84
N GLU A 189 -16.88 20.79 3.82
CA GLU A 189 -17.62 21.24 5.01
C GLU A 189 -18.47 20.10 5.61
N LEU A 190 -19.22 19.38 4.78
CA LEU A 190 -20.06 18.26 5.23
C LEU A 190 -19.23 17.11 5.81
N PHE A 191 -18.08 16.80 5.21
CA PHE A 191 -17.19 15.78 5.74
C PHE A 191 -16.58 16.18 7.08
N TYR A 192 -16.22 17.45 7.24
CA TYR A 192 -15.75 17.98 8.52
C TYR A 192 -16.83 17.94 9.61
N GLU A 193 -18.08 18.25 9.29
CA GLU A 193 -19.20 18.10 10.23
C GLU A 193 -19.32 16.65 10.73
N LEU A 194 -19.20 15.67 9.83
CA LEU A 194 -19.20 14.25 10.19
C LEU A 194 -18.00 13.85 11.07
N LEU A 195 -16.83 14.45 10.83
CA LEU A 195 -15.64 14.25 11.65
C LEU A 195 -15.84 14.81 13.07
N GLU A 196 -16.42 16.01 13.20
CA GLU A 196 -16.76 16.62 14.49
C GLU A 196 -17.78 15.79 15.29
N GLU A 197 -18.69 15.08 14.62
CA GLU A 197 -19.63 14.18 15.30
C GLU A 197 -18.96 12.92 15.86
N GLN A 198 -17.86 12.46 15.25
CA GLN A 198 -17.15 11.23 15.64
C GLN A 198 -16.01 11.49 16.63
N MET A 199 -15.49 12.71 16.67
CA MET A 199 -14.34 13.07 17.51
C MET A 199 -14.78 13.93 18.71
N ASP A 200 -14.27 13.60 19.89
CA ASP A 200 -14.50 14.43 21.10
C ASP A 200 -13.88 15.84 20.95
N GLU A 201 -12.79 15.96 20.18
CA GLU A 201 -12.08 17.22 19.90
C GLU A 201 -11.42 17.15 18.51
N ALA A 202 -12.10 17.67 17.48
CA ALA A 202 -11.58 17.74 16.12
C ALA A 202 -10.60 18.93 15.97
N PRO A 203 -9.56 18.82 15.10
CA PRO A 203 -8.71 19.95 14.73
C PRO A 203 -9.52 21.07 14.05
N PRO A 204 -9.10 22.34 14.11
CA PRO A 204 -9.78 23.42 13.41
C PRO A 204 -9.87 23.14 11.90
N PHE A 205 -11.05 23.36 11.30
CA PHE A 205 -11.29 23.15 9.87
C PHE A 205 -10.17 23.68 8.97
N ASN A 206 -9.76 24.93 9.16
CA ASN A 206 -8.73 25.60 8.34
C ASN A 206 -7.31 24.98 8.47
N GLU A 207 -7.06 24.14 9.47
CA GLU A 207 -5.78 23.41 9.61
C GLU A 207 -5.77 22.13 8.79
N ILE A 208 -6.94 21.54 8.53
CA ILE A 208 -7.09 20.25 7.87
C ILE A 208 -7.86 20.30 6.54
N GLU A 209 -8.44 21.44 6.16
CA GLU A 209 -9.24 21.62 4.94
C GLU A 209 -8.59 20.99 3.70
N GLY A 210 -7.32 21.32 3.43
CA GLY A 210 -6.61 20.76 2.28
C GLY A 210 -6.28 19.26 2.41
N GLN A 211 -6.23 18.70 3.62
CA GLN A 211 -6.13 17.26 3.82
C GLN A 211 -7.47 16.57 3.53
N LEU A 212 -8.57 17.15 4.03
CA LEU A 212 -9.93 16.64 3.77
C LEU A 212 -10.26 16.67 2.29
N GLU A 213 -9.88 17.73 1.57
CA GLU A 213 -10.05 17.81 0.11
C GLU A 213 -9.32 16.68 -0.61
N ARG A 214 -8.07 16.39 -0.23
CA ARG A 214 -7.30 15.27 -0.83
C ARG A 214 -7.92 13.93 -0.49
N GLU A 215 -8.32 13.72 0.75
CA GLU A 215 -8.95 12.47 1.18
C GLU A 215 -10.29 12.23 0.46
N LEU A 216 -11.11 13.27 0.29
CA LEU A 216 -12.35 13.19 -0.48
C LEU A 216 -12.08 12.91 -1.95
N LEU A 217 -11.06 13.54 -2.54
CA LEU A 217 -10.66 13.29 -3.92
C LEU A 217 -10.19 11.84 -4.11
N GLU A 218 -9.33 11.33 -3.23
CA GLU A 218 -8.87 9.94 -3.25
C GLU A 218 -10.04 8.96 -3.11
N ASN A 219 -10.94 9.18 -2.14
CA ASN A 219 -12.13 8.35 -1.95
C ASN A 219 -13.05 8.35 -3.18
N GLU A 220 -13.23 9.50 -3.83
CA GLU A 220 -14.06 9.62 -5.02
C GLU A 220 -13.41 8.92 -6.22
N ILE A 221 -12.09 9.08 -6.41
CA ILE A 221 -11.31 8.34 -7.42
C ILE A 221 -11.44 6.83 -7.20
N ASP A 222 -11.25 6.36 -5.97
CA ASP A 222 -11.37 4.94 -5.66
C ASP A 222 -12.79 4.42 -5.90
N ARG A 223 -13.82 5.20 -5.57
CA ARG A 223 -15.22 4.85 -5.87
C ARG A 223 -15.44 4.66 -7.37
N VAL A 224 -15.05 5.63 -8.19
CA VAL A 224 -15.30 5.55 -9.65
C VAL A 224 -14.45 4.49 -10.34
N ILE A 225 -13.22 4.23 -9.85
CA ILE A 225 -12.39 3.11 -10.31
C ILE A 225 -13.09 1.80 -9.99
N ASN A 226 -13.55 1.61 -8.76
CA ASN A 226 -14.23 0.37 -8.37
C ASN A 226 -15.52 0.17 -9.18
N GLU A 227 -16.32 1.21 -9.39
CA GLU A 227 -17.50 1.12 -10.27
C GLU A 227 -17.14 0.76 -11.72
N ARG A 228 -15.98 1.18 -12.22
CA ARG A 228 -15.47 0.79 -13.54
C ARG A 228 -15.05 -0.68 -13.54
N LEU A 229 -14.30 -1.11 -12.54
CA LEU A 229 -13.82 -2.48 -12.40
C LEU A 229 -14.97 -3.46 -12.25
N ASP A 230 -16.01 -3.14 -11.47
CA ASP A 230 -17.20 -3.97 -11.32
C ASP A 230 -17.88 -4.22 -12.68
N ARG A 231 -17.99 -3.19 -13.53
CA ARG A 231 -18.55 -3.35 -14.88
C ARG A 231 -17.64 -4.17 -15.80
N LEU A 232 -16.32 -3.95 -15.73
CA LEU A 232 -15.35 -4.72 -16.51
C LEU A 232 -15.39 -6.20 -16.11
N GLU A 233 -15.53 -6.48 -14.82
CA GLU A 233 -15.63 -7.83 -14.27
C GLU A 233 -16.92 -8.54 -14.73
N GLU A 234 -18.06 -7.84 -14.79
CA GLU A 234 -19.32 -8.37 -15.33
C GLU A 234 -19.24 -8.71 -16.83
N GLU A 235 -18.39 -8.01 -17.58
CA GLU A 235 -18.25 -8.15 -19.04
C GLU A 235 -17.12 -9.12 -19.45
N ALA A 236 -16.18 -9.41 -18.54
CA ALA A 236 -14.99 -10.18 -18.82
C ALA A 236 -15.22 -11.70 -18.88
N ASP A 237 -14.42 -12.39 -19.69
CA ASP A 237 -14.30 -13.84 -19.66
C ASP A 237 -13.26 -14.26 -18.62
N ILE A 238 -13.72 -14.62 -17.42
CA ILE A 238 -12.88 -14.97 -16.27
C ILE A 238 -12.99 -16.46 -15.98
N THR A 239 -11.84 -17.14 -15.88
CA THR A 239 -11.75 -18.52 -15.38
C THR A 239 -10.69 -18.58 -14.28
N ILE A 240 -11.08 -18.99 -13.08
CA ILE A 240 -10.18 -19.20 -11.94
C ILE A 240 -9.83 -20.69 -11.85
N TYR A 241 -8.55 -20.99 -11.55
CA TYR A 241 -8.01 -22.36 -11.52
C TYR A 241 -7.59 -22.84 -10.13
N ILE A 242 -7.51 -21.94 -9.15
CA ILE A 242 -7.17 -22.24 -7.76
C ILE A 242 -8.41 -22.10 -6.86
N ASP A 243 -8.43 -22.83 -5.73
CA ASP A 243 -9.56 -22.92 -4.79
C ASP A 243 -9.59 -21.79 -3.74
#